data_AF-A0A1Z5LD71-F1
#
_entry.id   AF-A0A1Z5LD71-F1
#
_cell.length_a   1.000
_cell.length_b   1.000
_cell.length_c   1.000
_cell.angle_alpha   90.00
_cell.angle_beta   90.00
_cell.angle_gamma   90.00
#
_symmetry.space_group_name_H-M   'P 1'
#
loop_
_entity.id
_entity.type
_entity.pdbx_description
1 polymer ?
#
loop_
_entity_poly.entity_id
_entity_poly.type
_entity_poly.pdbx_seq_one_letter_code
_entity_poly.pdbx_strand_id
1 'polypeptide(L)'
;MSSMVLHRMPSNKADVSDEQQKEAMDALSNEILIKHPLQHRWSLWFYKNDKNRTWEENLLEITSFDTVEDFWALYNHIEVASKLPLGCDYCLFKHGIKPMWEDTR
;
A
#
# COMPACT_ATOMS: atom_id res chain seq x y z
N MET A 1 -3.96 -51.85 43.35
CA MET A 1 -4.61 -51.07 42.29
C MET A 1 -4.93 -49.70 42.86
N SER A 2 -4.10 -48.69 42.59
CA SER A 2 -4.39 -47.32 43.01
C SER A 2 -4.58 -46.49 41.75
N SER A 3 -5.83 -46.16 41.46
CA SER A 3 -6.25 -45.41 40.28
C SER A 3 -5.85 -43.94 40.45
N MET A 4 -4.94 -43.45 39.60
CA MET A 4 -4.63 -42.02 39.51
C MET A 4 -5.77 -41.32 38.75
N VAL A 5 -6.52 -40.49 39.47
CA VAL A 5 -7.57 -39.63 38.90
C VAL A 5 -6.90 -38.50 38.11
N LEU A 6 -7.05 -38.54 36.79
CA LEU A 6 -6.58 -37.50 35.88
C LEU A 6 -7.38 -36.21 36.14
N HIS A 7 -6.81 -35.28 36.92
CA HIS A 7 -7.39 -33.95 37.09
C HIS A 7 -7.22 -33.19 35.76
N ARG A 8 -8.36 -32.91 35.11
CA ARG A 8 -8.44 -32.10 33.90
C ARG A 8 -8.03 -30.65 34.24
N MET A 9 -6.92 -30.18 33.68
CA MET A 9 -6.52 -28.77 33.74
C MET A 9 -7.61 -27.89 33.10
N PRO A 10 -7.93 -26.71 33.66
CA PRO A 10 -8.85 -25.79 33.02
C PRO A 10 -8.20 -25.27 31.73
N SER A 11 -8.90 -25.43 30.61
CA SER A 11 -8.56 -24.78 29.35
C SER A 11 -8.81 -23.29 29.53
N ASN A 12 -7.74 -22.51 29.58
CA ASN A 12 -7.78 -21.06 29.71
C ASN A 12 -8.21 -20.46 28.36
N LYS A 13 -9.52 -20.48 28.07
CA LYS A 13 -10.08 -19.52 27.11
C LYS A 13 -10.13 -18.20 27.84
N ALA A 14 -9.14 -17.35 27.61
CA ALA A 14 -9.21 -15.95 28.02
C ALA A 14 -10.48 -15.37 27.39
N ASP A 15 -11.49 -15.11 28.22
CA ASP A 15 -12.66 -14.33 27.86
C ASP A 15 -12.18 -12.88 27.80
N VAL A 16 -11.61 -12.51 26.65
CA VAL A 16 -11.22 -11.13 26.39
C VAL A 16 -12.52 -10.35 26.30
N SER A 17 -12.78 -9.48 27.28
CA SER A 17 -14.00 -8.69 27.32
C SER A 17 -14.17 -7.90 26.01
N ASP A 18 -15.40 -7.80 25.52
CA ASP A 18 -15.74 -7.06 24.29
C ASP A 18 -15.23 -5.60 24.32
N GLU A 19 -15.08 -5.03 25.52
CA GLU A 19 -14.51 -3.70 25.76
C GLU A 19 -13.00 -3.64 25.46
N GLN A 20 -12.24 -4.67 25.82
CA GLN A 20 -10.80 -4.77 25.50
C GLN A 20 -10.55 -5.02 24.02
N GLN A 21 -11.44 -5.77 23.34
CA GLN A 21 -11.38 -5.91 21.88
C GLN A 21 -11.69 -4.60 21.17
N LYS A 22 -12.67 -3.84 21.67
CA LYS A 22 -13.04 -2.54 21.11
C LYS A 22 -11.95 -1.49 21.31
N GLU A 23 -11.33 -1.42 22.49
CA GLU A 23 -10.21 -0.51 22.76
C GLU A 23 -8.97 -0.83 21.90
N ALA A 24 -8.65 -2.11 21.71
CA ALA A 24 -7.55 -2.51 20.83
C ALA A 24 -7.85 -2.18 19.35
N MET A 25 -9.10 -2.36 18.92
CA MET A 25 -9.52 -2.02 17.57
C MET A 25 -9.57 -0.49 17.35
N ASP A 26 -10.00 0.29 18.35
CA ASP A 26 -10.00 1.76 18.30
C ASP A 26 -8.57 2.32 18.35
N ALA A 27 -7.67 1.73 19.14
CA ALA A 27 -6.25 2.10 19.17
C ALA A 27 -5.56 1.81 17.82
N LEU A 28 -5.81 0.62 17.24
CA LEU A 28 -5.32 0.28 15.91
C LEU A 28 -5.93 1.20 14.84
N SER A 29 -7.22 1.52 14.94
CA SER A 29 -7.90 2.45 14.02
C SER A 29 -7.31 3.86 14.13
N ASN A 30 -6.98 4.32 15.33
CA ASN A 30 -6.33 5.60 15.55
C ASN A 30 -4.88 5.62 15.03
N GLU A 31 -4.13 4.52 15.16
CA GLU A 31 -2.82 4.39 14.50
C GLU A 31 -2.94 4.39 12.97
N ILE A 32 -3.97 3.73 12.41
CA ILE A 32 -4.25 3.75 10.96
C ILE A 32 -4.62 5.16 10.47
N LEU A 33 -5.21 6.00 11.32
CA LEU A 33 -5.57 7.38 10.97
C LEU A 33 -4.37 8.34 10.98
N ILE A 34 -3.27 8.00 11.67
CA ILE A 34 -2.05 8.79 11.65
C ILE A 34 -1.25 8.43 10.39
N LYS A 35 -1.35 9.29 9.37
CA LYS A 35 -0.54 9.15 8.17
C LYS A 35 0.90 9.61 8.40
N HIS A 36 1.86 8.87 7.84
CA HIS A 36 3.28 9.20 7.88
C HIS A 36 3.66 10.01 6.64
N PRO A 37 3.96 11.32 6.77
CA PRO A 37 4.29 12.16 5.63
C PRO A 37 5.65 11.78 5.04
N LEU A 38 5.71 11.71 3.72
CA LEU A 38 6.96 11.61 2.97
C LEU A 38 7.62 12.99 2.87
N GLN A 39 8.96 13.00 2.71
CA GLN A 39 9.71 14.24 2.53
C GLN A 39 9.31 15.01 1.25
N HIS A 40 8.84 14.28 0.24
CA HIS A 40 8.39 14.83 -1.03
C HIS A 40 7.08 14.19 -1.46
N ARG A 41 6.27 14.95 -2.20
CA ARG A 41 5.15 14.42 -2.96
C ARG A 41 5.66 13.74 -4.22
N TRP A 42 5.11 12.58 -4.54
CA TRP A 42 5.45 11.77 -5.69
C TRP A 42 4.25 11.63 -6.62
N SER A 43 4.52 11.46 -7.90
CA SER A 43 3.54 11.19 -8.96
C SER A 43 3.91 9.87 -9.65
N LEU A 44 2.97 8.93 -9.66
CA LEU A 44 3.09 7.69 -10.41
C LEU A 44 2.54 7.91 -11.82
N TRP A 45 3.35 7.57 -12.80
CA TRP A 45 3.03 7.62 -14.21
C TRP A 45 3.00 6.22 -14.80
N PHE A 46 2.12 6.00 -15.77
CA PHE A 46 2.05 4.80 -16.59
C PHE A 46 2.32 5.17 -18.04
N TYR A 47 3.28 4.49 -18.64
CA TYR A 47 3.56 4.58 -20.05
C TYR A 47 3.03 3.33 -20.75
N LYS A 48 2.34 3.51 -21.86
CA LYS A 48 1.92 2.42 -22.75
C LYS A 48 2.33 2.75 -24.17
N ASN A 49 3.20 1.95 -24.75
CA ASN A 49 3.67 2.15 -26.12
C ASN A 49 2.57 1.84 -27.16
N ASP A 50 1.81 2.86 -27.55
CA ASP A 50 0.93 2.84 -28.72
C ASP A 50 1.60 3.56 -29.88
N LYS A 51 1.90 2.81 -30.96
CA LYS A 51 2.59 3.35 -32.14
C LYS A 51 1.78 4.40 -32.91
N ASN A 52 0.48 4.50 -32.65
CA ASN A 52 -0.39 5.49 -33.30
C ASN A 52 -0.46 6.82 -32.54
N ARG A 53 0.17 6.90 -31.36
CA ARG A 53 0.14 8.07 -30.48
C ARG A 53 1.55 8.63 -30.31
N THR A 54 1.64 9.92 -30.01
CA THR A 54 2.91 10.55 -29.62
C THR A 54 3.39 9.99 -28.28
N TRP A 55 4.68 10.14 -27.99
CA TRP A 55 5.27 9.64 -26.75
C TRP A 55 4.59 10.28 -25.52
N GLU A 56 4.30 11.59 -25.60
CA GLU A 56 3.65 12.35 -24.54
C GLU A 56 2.22 11.86 -24.30
N GLU A 57 1.49 11.52 -25.36
CA GLU A 57 0.13 10.96 -25.24
C GLU A 57 0.12 9.57 -24.61
N ASN A 58 1.18 8.79 -24.84
CA ASN A 58 1.36 7.47 -24.26
C ASN A 58 1.70 7.49 -22.77
N LEU A 59 2.05 8.66 -22.24
CA LEU A 59 2.36 8.88 -20.84
C LEU A 59 1.14 9.41 -20.07
N LEU A 60 0.73 8.68 -19.05
CA LEU A 60 -0.45 8.98 -18.24
C LEU A 60 -0.06 9.14 -16.77
N GLU A 61 -0.41 10.27 -16.16
CA GLU A 61 -0.32 10.41 -14.69
C GLU A 61 -1.46 9.62 -14.06
N ILE A 62 -1.15 8.64 -13.21
CA ILE A 62 -2.16 7.84 -12.52
C ILE A 62 -2.65 8.59 -11.30
N THR A 63 -1.72 8.92 -10.40
CA THR A 63 -2.02 9.59 -9.13
C THR A 63 -0.77 10.20 -8.53
N SER A 64 -0.98 11.10 -7.58
CA SER A 64 0.06 11.69 -6.74
C SER A 64 -0.20 11.40 -5.27
N PHE A 65 0.86 11.15 -4.49
CA PHE A 65 0.79 10.86 -3.05
C PHE A 65 1.96 11.50 -2.30
N ASP A 66 1.75 11.83 -1.03
CA ASP A 66 2.74 12.43 -0.13
C ASP A 66 2.79 11.76 1.25
N THR A 67 2.15 10.59 1.41
CA THR A 67 2.21 9.78 2.63
C THR A 67 2.58 8.33 2.34
N VAL A 68 3.11 7.63 3.33
CA VAL A 68 3.48 6.21 3.24
C VAL A 68 2.24 5.34 3.04
N GLU A 69 1.13 5.67 3.70
CA GLU A 69 -0.13 4.93 3.63
C GLU A 69 -0.75 5.04 2.25
N ASP A 70 -0.74 6.23 1.65
CA ASP A 70 -1.27 6.43 0.29
C ASP A 70 -0.40 5.71 -0.75
N PHE A 71 0.91 5.62 -0.55
CA PHE A 71 1.79 4.79 -1.38
C PHE A 71 1.41 3.31 -1.31
N TRP A 72 1.28 2.74 -0.10
CA TRP A 72 0.94 1.33 0.05
C TRP A 72 -0.47 1.01 -0.42
N ALA A 73 -1.42 1.92 -0.18
CA ALA A 73 -2.75 1.82 -0.73
C ALA A 73 -2.70 1.76 -2.27
N LEU A 74 -1.97 2.65 -2.93
CA LEU A 74 -1.80 2.61 -4.38
C LEU A 74 -1.13 1.32 -4.85
N TYR A 75 0.01 0.96 -4.25
CA TYR A 75 0.81 -0.20 -4.65
C TYR A 75 0.00 -1.50 -4.58
N ASN A 76 -0.85 -1.66 -3.56
CA ASN A 76 -1.68 -2.86 -3.39
C ASN A 76 -2.87 -2.94 -4.37
N HIS A 77 -3.20 -1.85 -5.08
CA HIS A 77 -4.32 -1.79 -6.03
C HIS A 77 -3.88 -1.72 -7.50
N ILE A 78 -2.58 -1.65 -7.78
CA ILE A 78 -2.03 -1.68 -9.14
C ILE A 78 -1.46 -3.05 -9.50
N GLU A 79 -1.37 -3.35 -10.79
CA GLU A 79 -0.69 -4.55 -11.27
C GLU A 79 0.80 -4.50 -10.98
N VAL A 80 1.35 -5.65 -10.58
CA VAL A 80 2.80 -5.80 -10.37
C VAL A 80 3.53 -5.61 -11.69
N ALA A 81 4.68 -4.93 -11.67
CA ALA A 81 5.47 -4.62 -12.86
C ALA A 81 5.74 -5.84 -13.78
N SER A 82 5.90 -7.04 -13.20
CA SER A 82 6.13 -8.28 -13.96
C SER A 82 4.92 -8.78 -14.77
N LYS A 83 3.72 -8.30 -14.46
CA LYS A 83 2.47 -8.65 -15.15
C LYS A 83 2.06 -7.60 -16.18
N LEU A 84 2.81 -6.52 -16.31
CA LEU A 84 2.50 -5.48 -17.29
C LEU A 84 2.62 -6.04 -18.71
N PRO A 85 1.75 -5.61 -19.64
CA PRO A 85 1.91 -5.93 -21.04
C PRO A 85 3.25 -5.42 -21.58
N LEU A 86 3.79 -6.10 -22.59
CA LEU A 86 5.02 -5.68 -23.24
C LEU A 86 4.93 -4.24 -23.76
N GLY A 87 5.97 -3.45 -23.50
CA GLY A 87 6.01 -2.03 -23.87
C GLY A 87 5.17 -1.13 -22.96
N CYS A 88 4.82 -1.59 -21.76
CA CYS A 88 4.25 -0.75 -20.71
C CYS A 88 5.25 -0.59 -19.57
N ASP A 89 5.33 0.62 -19.00
CA ASP A 89 6.25 0.96 -17.91
C ASP A 89 5.54 1.77 -16.83
N TYR A 90 6.01 1.64 -15.58
CA TYR A 90 5.69 2.58 -14.52
C TYR A 90 6.87 3.50 -14.25
N CYS A 91 6.58 4.76 -13.95
CA CYS A 91 7.58 5.78 -13.64
C CYS A 91 7.14 6.53 -12.39
N LEU A 92 8.00 6.59 -11.36
CA LEU A 92 7.72 7.33 -10.13
C LEU A 92 8.65 8.55 -10.03
N PHE A 93 8.09 9.74 -10.09
CA PHE A 93 8.83 11.00 -10.10
C PHE A 93 8.33 11.94 -9.01
N LYS A 94 9.17 12.88 -8.56
CA LYS A 94 8.69 13.94 -7.66
C LYS A 94 7.58 14.72 -8.36
N HIS A 95 6.60 15.16 -7.60
CA HIS A 95 5.47 15.91 -8.13
C HIS A 95 5.94 17.16 -8.88
N GLY A 96 5.36 17.40 -10.06
CA GLY A 96 5.76 18.51 -10.95
C GLY A 96 7.02 18.24 -11.79
N ILE A 97 7.59 17.03 -11.73
CA ILE A 97 8.63 16.55 -12.65
C ILE A 97 7.98 15.54 -13.58
N LYS A 98 8.01 15.84 -14.88
CA LYS A 98 7.57 14.88 -15.90
C LYS A 98 8.71 13.90 -16.20
N PRO A 99 8.41 12.61 -16.46
CA PRO A 99 9.41 11.60 -16.82
C PRO A 99 9.91 11.80 -18.26
N MET A 100 10.44 12.98 -18.56
CA MET A 100 10.97 13.37 -19.86
C MET A 100 12.48 13.54 -19.77
N TRP A 101 13.20 13.11 -20.81
CA TRP A 101 14.66 13.28 -20.89
C TRP A 101 15.07 14.74 -21.20
N GLU A 102 14.13 15.57 -21.68
CA GLU A 102 14.35 16.98 -22.05
C GLU A 102 14.22 17.96 -20.86
N ASP A 103 14.12 17.48 -19.62
CA ASP A 103 14.09 18.36 -18.45
C ASP A 103 15.51 18.94 -18.22
N THR A 104 15.71 20.22 -18.50
CA THR A 104 17.00 20.94 -18.35
C THR A 104 17.36 21.25 -16.89
N ARG A 105 16.89 20.46 -15.93
CA ARG A 105 17.05 20.74 -14.49
C ARG A 105 18.38 20.27 -13.94
#